data_AF-A0A2G1VZF7-F1
#
_entry.id   AF-A0A2G1VZF7-F1
#
_cell.length_a   1.000
_cell.length_b   1.000
_cell.length_c   1.000
_cell.angle_alpha   90.00
_cell.angle_beta   90.00
_cell.angle_gamma   90.00
#
_symmetry.space_group_name_H-M   'P 1'
#
loop_
_entity.id
_entity.type
_entity.pdbx_description
1 polymer ?
#
loop_
_entity_poly.entity_id
_entity_poly.type
_entity_poly.pdbx_seq_one_letter_code
_entity_poly.pdbx_strand_id
1 'polypeptide(L)'
;MLELAMMLAQEIASYDFGRMGLGIGIGLIIIGAALGIGRIGGSAVDAMSRQPEAGGRIQTAMIIAAALIEGATVIALVFILLCRS
;
A
#
# COMPACT_ATOMS: atom_id res chain seq x y z
N MET A 1 25.05 15.10 37.12
CA MET A 1 25.05 16.10 36.02
C MET A 1 25.21 15.42 34.66
N LEU A 2 26.21 14.54 34.48
CA LEU A 2 26.40 13.76 33.23
C LEU A 2 25.25 12.77 32.96
N GLU A 3 24.77 12.07 33.98
CA GLU A 3 23.58 11.18 33.90
C GLU A 3 22.31 11.91 33.42
N LEU A 4 22.07 13.12 33.94
CA LEU A 4 20.92 13.94 33.54
C LEU A 4 21.05 14.40 32.08
N ALA A 5 22.27 14.70 31.63
CA ALA A 5 22.55 15.06 30.24
C ALA A 5 22.38 13.86 29.29
N MET A 6 22.79 12.65 29.71
CA MET A 6 22.57 11.41 28.94
C MET A 6 21.09 11.04 28.87
N MET A 7 20.34 11.22 29.95
CA MET A 7 18.89 10.95 29.99
C MET A 7 18.12 11.86 29.02
N LEU A 8 18.43 13.16 29.00
CA LEU A 8 17.84 14.12 28.06
C LEU A 8 18.26 13.82 26.60
N ALA A 9 19.52 13.43 26.37
CA ALA A 9 19.98 13.05 25.03
C ALA A 9 19.23 11.82 24.48
N GLN A 10 18.86 10.88 25.35
CA GLN A 10 18.11 9.67 25.00
C GLN A 10 16.63 9.94 24.68
N GLU A 11 16.04 10.97 25.29
CA GLU A 11 14.67 11.44 25.02
C GLU A 11 14.55 12.14 23.65
N ILE A 12 15.61 12.82 23.20
CA ILE A 12 15.66 13.44 21.86
C ILE A 12 15.93 12.39 20.77
N ALA A 13 16.72 11.36 21.07
CA ALA A 13 16.99 10.26 20.14
C ALA A 13 15.77 9.34 19.89
N SER A 14 14.74 9.42 20.73
CA SER A 14 13.55 8.56 20.70
C SER A 14 12.35 9.16 19.96
N TYR A 15 12.49 10.33 19.32
CA TYR A 15 11.52 10.79 18.33
C TYR A 15 11.54 9.88 17.10
N ASP A 16 10.67 8.88 17.12
CA ASP A 16 10.53 7.85 16.10
C ASP A 16 9.76 8.36 14.87
N PHE A 17 10.30 9.41 14.23
CA PHE A 17 9.77 9.95 12.96
C PHE A 17 9.73 8.87 11.86
N GLY A 18 10.56 7.83 11.96
CA GLY A 18 10.57 6.67 11.08
C GLY A 18 9.23 5.92 11.10
N ARG A 19 8.69 5.61 12.29
CA ARG A 19 7.39 4.93 12.40
C ARG A 19 6.22 5.76 11.91
N MET A 20 6.23 7.07 12.16
CA MET A 20 5.16 7.95 11.67
C MET A 20 5.21 8.11 10.15
N GLY A 21 6.40 8.24 9.56
CA GLY A 21 6.60 8.27 8.11
C GLY A 21 6.15 6.98 7.43
N LEU A 22 6.41 5.82 8.05
CA LEU A 22 5.89 4.53 7.59
C LEU A 22 4.36 4.51 7.57
N GLY A 23 3.71 4.90 8.68
CA GLY A 23 2.25 4.93 8.77
C GLY A 23 1.60 5.78 7.66
N ILE A 24 2.16 6.95 7.39
CA ILE A 24 1.69 7.84 6.32
C ILE A 24 1.93 7.23 4.94
N GLY A 25 3.13 6.71 4.69
CA GLY A 25 3.49 6.09 3.41
C GLY A 25 2.57 4.90 3.06
N ILE A 26 2.28 4.06 4.04
CA ILE A 26 1.36 2.91 3.88
C ILE A 26 -0.04 3.40 3.54
N GLY A 27 -0.54 4.41 4.27
CA GLY A 27 -1.87 4.98 4.01
C GLY A 27 -2.01 5.47 2.57
N LEU A 28 -0.99 6.15 2.04
CA LEU A 28 -0.98 6.62 0.66
C LEU A 28 -0.97 5.46 -0.36
N ILE A 29 -0.19 4.42 -0.10
CA ILE A 29 -0.11 3.25 -0.98
C ILE A 29 -1.46 2.52 -1.04
N ILE A 30 -2.10 2.30 0.11
CA ILE A 30 -3.42 1.66 0.18
C ILE A 30 -4.49 2.48 -0.54
N ILE A 31 -4.48 3.81 -0.39
CA ILE A 31 -5.41 4.70 -1.11
C ILE A 31 -5.19 4.57 -2.63
N GLY A 32 -3.95 4.59 -3.09
CA GLY A 32 -3.61 4.41 -4.51
C GLY A 32 -4.08 3.06 -5.06
N ALA A 33 -3.84 1.97 -4.31
CA ALA A 33 -4.25 0.63 -4.68
C ALA A 33 -5.78 0.49 -4.76
N ALA A 34 -6.50 1.00 -3.75
CA ALA A 34 -7.95 0.95 -3.69
C ALA A 34 -8.60 1.69 -4.87
N LEU A 35 -8.08 2.88 -5.21
CA LEU A 35 -8.56 3.66 -6.35
C LEU A 35 -8.28 2.97 -7.68
N GLY A 36 -7.10 2.36 -7.83
CA GLY A 36 -6.73 1.62 -9.04
C GLY A 36 -7.60 0.39 -9.26
N ILE A 37 -7.68 -0.50 -8.26
CA ILE A 37 -8.47 -1.74 -8.33
C ILE A 37 -9.95 -1.43 -8.49
N GLY A 38 -10.48 -0.45 -7.76
CA GLY A 38 -11.89 -0.05 -7.86
C GLY A 38 -12.28 0.40 -9.27
N ARG A 39 -11.43 1.19 -9.94
CA ARG A 39 -11.68 1.63 -11.33
C ARG A 39 -11.60 0.48 -12.33
N ILE A 40 -10.63 -0.41 -12.18
CA ILE A 40 -10.47 -1.58 -13.06
C ILE A 40 -11.67 -2.51 -12.90
N GLY A 41 -12.05 -2.84 -11.65
CA GLY A 41 -13.18 -3.70 -11.34
C GLY A 41 -14.49 -3.14 -11.88
N GLY A 42 -14.78 -1.85 -11.65
CA GLY A 42 -15.98 -1.19 -12.19
C GLY A 42 -16.02 -1.23 -13.72
N SER A 43 -14.92 -0.87 -14.38
CA SER A 43 -14.83 -0.87 -15.84
C SER A 43 -14.97 -2.28 -16.43
N ALA A 44 -14.42 -3.29 -15.74
CA ALA A 44 -14.52 -4.68 -16.15
C ALA A 44 -15.96 -5.18 -16.05
N VAL A 45 -16.66 -4.91 -14.95
CA VAL A 45 -18.07 -5.30 -14.76
C VAL A 45 -18.96 -4.64 -15.82
N ASP A 46 -18.77 -3.34 -16.07
CA ASP A 46 -19.51 -2.63 -17.10
C ASP A 46 -19.25 -3.22 -18.50
N ALA A 47 -17.99 -3.53 -18.83
CA ALA A 47 -17.63 -4.14 -20.10
C ALA A 47 -18.21 -5.56 -20.26
N MET A 48 -18.16 -6.38 -19.20
CA MET A 48 -18.76 -7.72 -19.19
C MET A 48 -20.28 -7.68 -19.34
N SER A 49 -20.95 -6.67 -18.79
CA SER A 49 -22.40 -6.50 -18.95
C SER A 49 -22.79 -6.17 -20.40
N ARG A 50 -21.96 -5.41 -21.11
CA ARG A 50 -22.19 -5.03 -22.52
C ARG A 50 -21.80 -6.14 -23.49
N GLN A 51 -20.79 -6.93 -23.16
CA GLN A 51 -20.24 -7.98 -24.02
C GLN A 51 -19.99 -9.26 -23.21
N PRO A 52 -21.06 -10.02 -22.87
CA PRO A 52 -20.93 -11.23 -22.04
C PRO A 52 -20.07 -12.32 -22.69
N GLU A 53 -20.06 -12.38 -24.02
CA GLU A 53 -19.23 -13.31 -24.82
C GLU A 53 -17.72 -13.09 -24.61
N ALA A 54 -17.31 -11.85 -24.33
CA ALA A 54 -15.93 -11.49 -24.04
C ALA A 54 -15.60 -11.58 -22.54
N GLY A 55 -16.57 -11.96 -21.69
CA GLY A 55 -16.48 -11.84 -20.24
C GLY A 55 -15.26 -12.54 -19.63
N GLY A 56 -14.98 -13.77 -20.06
CA GLY A 56 -13.81 -14.52 -19.58
C GLY A 56 -12.48 -13.82 -19.92
N ARG A 57 -12.36 -13.20 -21.10
CA ARG A 57 -11.15 -12.45 -21.48
C ARG A 57 -11.00 -11.16 -20.67
N ILE A 58 -12.10 -10.45 -20.46
CA ILE A 58 -12.15 -9.23 -19.65
C ILE A 58 -11.77 -9.53 -18.19
N GLN A 59 -12.30 -10.61 -17.63
CA GLN A 59 -11.97 -11.05 -16.27
C GLN A 59 -10.48 -11.39 -16.15
N THR A 60 -9.90 -12.12 -17.10
CA THR A 60 -8.46 -12.42 -17.10
C THR A 60 -7.63 -11.14 -17.14
N ALA A 61 -7.97 -10.20 -18.03
CA ALA A 61 -7.29 -8.91 -18.10
C ALA A 61 -7.41 -8.09 -16.80
N MET A 62 -8.60 -8.08 -16.19
CA MET A 62 -8.87 -7.46 -14.89
C MET A 62 -7.99 -8.06 -13.79
N ILE A 63 -7.89 -9.39 -13.70
CA ILE A 63 -7.08 -10.08 -12.69
C ILE A 63 -5.60 -9.77 -12.89
N ILE A 64 -5.09 -9.76 -14.14
CA ILE A 64 -3.69 -9.40 -14.42
C ILE A 64 -3.42 -7.96 -13.98
N ALA A 65 -4.30 -7.01 -14.32
CA ALA A 65 -4.15 -5.63 -13.92
C ALA A 65 -4.22 -5.44 -12.39
N ALA A 66 -5.13 -6.15 -11.72
CA ALA A 66 -5.22 -6.16 -10.26
C ALA A 66 -3.95 -6.76 -9.63
N ALA A 67 -3.41 -7.85 -10.17
CA ALA A 67 -2.19 -8.47 -9.69
C ALA A 67 -0.96 -7.55 -9.79
N LEU A 68 -0.88 -6.69 -10.81
CA LEU A 68 0.19 -5.69 -10.92
C LEU A 68 0.10 -4.62 -9.83
N ILE A 69 -1.12 -4.17 -9.48
CA ILE A 69 -1.34 -3.22 -8.39
C ILE A 69 -1.06 -3.86 -7.03
N GLU A 70 -1.53 -5.09 -6.83
CA GLU A 70 -1.25 -5.88 -5.63
C GLU A 70 0.26 -6.10 -5.46
N GLY A 71 0.99 -6.37 -6.54
CA GLY A 71 2.46 -6.49 -6.50
C GLY A 71 3.16 -5.25 -5.94
N ALA A 72 2.73 -4.05 -6.34
CA ALA A 72 3.25 -2.80 -5.77
C ALA A 72 2.88 -2.63 -4.29
N THR A 73 1.67 -3.04 -3.92
CA THR A 73 1.17 -2.98 -2.53
C THR A 73 1.90 -3.97 -1.61
N VAL A 74 2.22 -5.16 -2.12
CA VAL A 74 3.01 -6.17 -1.41
C VAL A 74 4.44 -5.68 -1.15
N ILE A 75 5.09 -5.00 -2.12
CA ILE A 75 6.40 -4.38 -1.89
C ILE A 75 6.35 -3.41 -0.71
N ALA A 76 5.30 -2.58 -0.63
CA ALA A 76 5.11 -1.71 0.52
C ALA A 76 5.00 -2.50 1.82
N LEU A 77 4.23 -3.59 1.84
CA LEU A 77 4.08 -4.46 3.00
C LEU A 77 5.41 -5.07 3.46
N VAL A 78 6.29 -5.43 2.52
CA VAL A 78 7.66 -5.89 2.83
C VAL A 78 8.47 -4.81 3.53
N PHE A 79 8.39 -3.55 3.07
CA PHE A 79 9.06 -2.43 3.76
C PHE A 79 8.53 -2.21 5.18
N ILE A 80 7.22 -2.37 5.41
CA ILE A 80 6.63 -2.32 6.76
C ILE A 80 7.26 -3.39 7.66
N LEU A 81 7.31 -4.63 7.17
CA LEU A 81 7.83 -5.76 7.94
C LEU A 81 9.33 -5.59 8.24
N LEU A 82 10.09 -5.01 7.31
CA LEU A 82 11.51 -4.74 7.48
C LEU A 82 11.77 -3.61 8.49
N CYS A 83 10.99 -2.53 8.45
CA CYS A 83 11.17 -1.39 9.35
C CYS A 83 10.42 -1.51 10.69
N ARG A 84 9.84 -2.69 10.99
CA ARG A 84 9.10 -2.94 12.24
C ARG A 84 10.01 -3.08 13.47
N SER A 85 11.27 -3.51 13.28
CA SER A 85 12.27 -3.74 14.34
C SER A 85 13.03 -2.47 14.69
#